data_AF-A0A1M4XMV5-F1
#
_entry.id   AF-A0A1M4XMV5-F1
#
_cell.length_a   1.000
_cell.length_b   1.000
_cell.length_c   1.000
_cell.angle_alpha   90.00
_cell.angle_beta   90.00
_cell.angle_gamma   90.00
#
_symmetry.space_group_name_H-M   'P 1'
#
loop_
_entity.id
_entity.type
_entity.pdbx_description
1 polymer ?
#
loop_
_entity_poly.entity_id
_entity_poly.type
_entity_poly.pdbx_seq_one_letter_code
_entity_poly.pdbx_strand_id
1 'polypeptide(L)' 'MDYKSELYTSWPEYMEENDIKPEQGEVMAPAIQSQEEMMFGFIMFLLM' A
#
# COMPACT_ATOMS: atom_id res chain seq x y z
N MET A 1 -1.73 13.82 -17.60
CA MET A 1 -2.37 12.49 -17.51
C MET A 1 -2.04 11.98 -16.14
N ASP A 2 -3.01 11.91 -15.24
CA ASP A 2 -2.83 11.15 -14.00
C ASP A 2 -2.74 9.69 -14.41
N TYR A 3 -1.52 9.16 -14.43
CA TYR A 3 -1.26 7.77 -14.75
C TYR A 3 -1.65 6.94 -13.53
N LYS A 4 -2.96 6.76 -13.34
CA LYS A 4 -3.49 5.91 -12.28
C LYS A 4 -3.30 4.46 -12.72
N SER A 5 -2.23 3.85 -12.24
CA SER A 5 -1.98 2.43 -12.44
C SER A 5 -3.14 1.64 -11.82
N GLU A 6 -3.77 0.74 -12.57
CA GLU A 6 -4.77 -0.20 -12.01
C GLU A 6 -4.18 -1.09 -10.89
N LEU A 7 -2.86 -1.14 -10.81
CA LEU A 7 -2.11 -1.95 -9.84
C LEU A 7 -1.67 -1.16 -8.61
N TYR A 8 -1.95 0.15 -8.55
CA TYR A 8 -1.47 1.01 -7.46
C TYR A 8 -2.57 1.95 -6.99
N THR A 9 -2.99 1.79 -5.73
CA THR A 9 -3.92 2.69 -5.04
C THR A 9 -3.17 3.46 -3.97
N SER A 10 -3.58 4.69 -3.69
CA SER A 10 -2.98 5.45 -2.60
C SER A 10 -3.58 5.03 -1.25
N TRP A 11 -2.81 5.15 -0.17
CA TRP A 11 -3.29 4.80 1.18
C TRP A 11 -4.61 5.51 1.57
N PRO A 12 -4.81 6.83 1.30
CA PRO A 12 -6.08 7.49 1.57
C PRO A 12 -7.26 6.93 0.76
N GLU A 13 -7.04 6.61 -0.52
CA GLU A 13 -8.08 6.02 -1.37
C GLU A 13 -8.44 4.61 -0.92
N TYR A 14 -7.45 3.79 -0.56
CA TYR A 14 -7.68 2.46 0.02
C TYR A 14 -8.51 2.52 1.31
N MET A 15 -8.22 3.48 2.19
CA MET A 15 -8.99 3.66 3.43
C MET A 15 -10.44 4.07 3.17
N GLU A 16 -10.67 4.97 2.21
CA GLU A 16 -12.01 5.41 1.81
C GLU A 16 -12.82 4.26 1.20
N GLU A 17 -12.22 3.50 0.28
CA GLU A 17 -12.85 2.35 -0.38
C GLU A 17 -13.23 1.21 0.59
N ASN A 18 -12.52 1.09 1.71
CA ASN A 18 -12.71 0.02 2.69
C ASN A 18 -13.34 0.50 4.01
N ASP A 19 -13.85 1.73 4.06
CA ASP A 19 -14.48 2.34 5.26
C ASP A 19 -13.60 2.25 6.52
N ILE A 20 -12.29 2.43 6.35
CA ILE A 20 -11.31 2.35 7.44
C ILE A 20 -11.27 3.70 8.15
N LYS A 21 -11.59 3.70 9.44
CA LYS A 21 -11.48 4.93 10.25
C LYS A 21 -10.00 5.33 10.43
N PRO A 22 -9.69 6.62 10.56
CA PRO A 22 -8.31 7.10 10.75
C PRO A 22 -7.55 6.38 11.87
N GLU A 23 -8.22 6.18 13.01
CA GLU A 23 -7.69 5.49 14.19
C GLU A 23 -7.31 4.02 13.91
N GLN A 24 -8.06 3.35 13.03
CA GLN A 24 -7.76 1.97 12.60
C GLN A 24 -6.59 1.96 11.60
N GLY A 25 -6.55 2.96 10.72
CA GLY A 25 -5.46 3.15 9.76
C GLY A 25 -4.10 3.32 10.43
N GLU A 26 -4.02 4.07 11.53
CA GLU A 26 -2.77 4.26 12.28
C GLU A 26 -2.20 2.94 12.85
N VAL A 27 -3.06 2.01 13.26
CA VAL A 27 -2.65 0.70 13.78
C VAL A 27 -2.27 -0.25 12.64
N MET A 28 -2.94 -0.14 11.48
CA MET A 28 -2.72 -1.00 10.32
C MET A 28 -1.49 -0.59 9.50
N ALA A 29 -1.17 0.71 9.44
CA ALA A 29 -0.11 1.25 8.60
C ALA A 29 1.26 0.57 8.80
N PRO A 30 1.75 0.32 10.04
CA PRO A 30 3.05 -0.36 10.23
C PRO A 30 3.06 -1.80 9.68
N ALA A 31 1.94 -2.52 9.79
CA ALA A 31 1.84 -3.89 9.31
C ALA A 31 1.81 -3.94 7.78
N ILE A 32 1.14 -2.99 7.15
CA ILE A 32 1.03 -2.88 5.69
C ILE A 32 2.36 -2.43 5.08
N GLN A 33 3.01 -1.43 5.69
CA GLN A 33 4.34 -0.97 5.24
C GLN A 33 5.36 -2.13 5.24
N SER A 34 5.35 -2.99 6.26
CA SER A 34 6.24 -4.16 6.28
C SER A 34 5.98 -5.14 5.13
N GLN A 35 4.73 -5.29 4.68
CA GLN A 35 4.40 -6.13 3.52
C GLN A 35 4.83 -5.48 2.20
N GLU A 36 4.67 -4.16 2.08
CA GLU A 36 5.14 -3.41 0.91
C GLU A 36 6.66 -3.49 0.76
N GLU A 37 7.41 -3.32 1.86
CA GLU A 37 8.86 -3.45 1.87
C GLU A 37 9.33 -4.86 1.48
N MET A 38 8.60 -5.90 1.94
CA MET A 38 8.88 -7.30 1.58
C MET A 38 8.64 -7.56 0.08
N MET A 39 7.53 -7.08 -0.45
CA MET A 39 7.18 -7.21 -1.87
C MET A 39 8.18 -6.47 -2.76
N PHE A 40 8.54 -5.24 -2.37
CA PHE A 40 9.56 -4.46 -3.05
C PHE A 40 10.91 -5.18 -3.05
N GLY A 41 11.36 -5.68 -1.90
CA GLY A 41 12.60 -6.45 -1.78
C GLY A 41 12.60 -7.71 -2.67
N PHE A 42 11.48 -8.43 -2.73
CA PHE A 42 11.33 -9.60 -3.59
C PHE A 42 11.40 -9.24 -5.09
N ILE A 43 10.73 -8.16 -5.51
CA ILE A 43 10.80 -7.69 -6.91
C ILE A 43 12.22 -7.29 -7.27
N MET A 44 12.91 -6.54 -6.40
CA MET A 44 14.30 -6.14 -6.63
C MET A 44 15.24 -7.35 -6.72
N PHE A 45 15.00 -8.40 -5.94
CA PHE A 45 15.73 -9.66 -6.05
C PHE A 45 15.53 -10.35 -7.41
N LEU A 46 14.30 -10.36 -7.95
CA LEU A 46 14.00 -10.98 -9.25
C LEU A 46 14.56 -10.20 -10.44
N LEU A 47 14.82 -8.89 -10.27
CA LEU A 47 15.33 -8.01 -11.32
C LEU A 47 16.86 -7.91 -11.35
N MET A 48 17.56 -8.52 -10.39
CA MET A 48 19.02 -8.73 -10.42
C MET A 48 19.38 -10.06 -11.09
#